data_AF-A0A1A8Z941-F1
#
_entry.id   AF-A0A1A8Z941-F1
#
_cell.length_a   1.000
_cell.length_b   1.000
_cell.length_c   1.000
_cell.angle_alpha   90.00
_cell.angle_beta   90.00
_cell.angle_gamma   90.00
#
_symmetry.space_group_name_H-M   'P 1'
#
loop_
_entity.id
_entity.type
_entity.pdbx_description
1 polymer ?
#
loop_
_entity_poly.entity_id
_entity_poly.type
_entity_poly.pdbx_seq_one_letter_code
_entity_poly.pdbx_strand_id
1 'polypeptide(L)'
;MGKPRLNHPMPSVRGTGTEPRRLLAAIDAAVTYYRAQLEHADGPRAYLAERGLGVLVHREWPWRIGYAPPGWNSLTRHLRASEFTAEELVGAGLATRTRDDPDRLIDMFRDRIMFPVRDPAGHTVAFLGRSSPVVDEDVPKYINSPETAIYDKGQLLFGVAEQQDRIAARWTPVLVEGPADVLAVWLSYSRSGRTGAFALAPCGTTLTDTQATILRQLPGATQGLIAAFDADPAGHAALDRAWQLLRHPRPLGPLLAADFSVGADPGDLLCRPNGKAQLRAALRRQAQPMLDRVVDHRLARLVERHPRLLEDIDGRCAAVRLLAPLLFEAASPDEAIRVARRIVAQTGAGVDTVAIAALAHLEQVIHHLRPDTSGQPGTA
;
A
#
# COMPACT_ATOMS: atom_id res chain seq x y z
N MET A 1 -24.42 20.40 6.01
CA MET A 1 -23.41 19.73 6.87
C MET A 1 -22.27 19.27 5.98
N GLY A 2 -21.11 19.92 6.05
CA GLY A 2 -19.99 19.65 5.15
C GLY A 2 -19.41 18.25 5.36
N LYS A 3 -19.19 17.50 4.26
CA LYS A 3 -18.48 16.21 4.30
C LYS A 3 -17.09 16.41 4.94
N PRO A 4 -16.62 15.52 5.82
CA PRO A 4 -15.25 15.61 6.34
C PRO A 4 -14.28 15.49 5.17
N ARG A 5 -13.62 16.59 4.81
CA ARG A 5 -12.52 16.59 3.83
C ARG A 5 -11.25 16.26 4.60
N LEU A 6 -10.58 15.18 4.22
CA LEU A 6 -9.24 14.88 4.73
C LEU A 6 -8.30 16.01 4.29
N ASN A 7 -7.61 16.64 5.24
CA ASN A 7 -6.58 17.63 4.94
C ASN A 7 -5.32 16.89 4.48
N HIS A 8 -5.33 16.48 3.22
CA HIS A 8 -4.09 16.09 2.56
C HIS A 8 -3.29 17.35 2.22
N PRO A 9 -1.96 17.32 2.39
CA PRO A 9 -1.12 18.30 1.72
C PRO A 9 -1.42 18.23 0.21
N MET A 10 -1.78 19.37 -0.38
CA MET A 10 -1.84 19.49 -1.84
C MET A 10 -0.43 19.22 -2.37
N PRO A 11 -0.25 18.37 -3.39
CA PRO A 11 1.07 18.11 -3.96
C PRO A 11 1.71 19.46 -4.34
N SER A 12 2.96 19.66 -3.90
CA SER A 12 3.70 20.89 -4.20
C SER A 12 3.98 20.93 -5.70
N VAL A 13 3.42 21.91 -6.39
CA VAL A 13 3.64 22.13 -7.83
C VAL A 13 5.10 22.48 -8.08
N ARG A 14 5.93 21.47 -8.40
CA ARG A 14 7.33 21.69 -8.78
C ARG A 14 7.47 21.76 -10.30
N GLY A 15 7.65 22.99 -10.79
CA GLY A 15 8.79 23.34 -11.65
C GLY A 15 8.87 22.78 -13.08
N THR A 16 7.77 22.78 -13.85
CA THR A 16 7.86 22.56 -15.33
C THR A 16 7.50 23.80 -16.15
N GLY A 17 7.14 24.92 -15.51
CA GLY A 17 6.63 26.12 -16.19
C GLY A 17 5.26 25.94 -16.86
N THR A 18 4.70 24.73 -16.85
CA THR A 18 3.39 24.41 -17.42
C THR A 18 2.30 24.59 -16.38
N GLU A 19 1.18 25.20 -16.76
CA GLU A 19 0.07 25.44 -15.85
C GLU A 19 -0.56 24.12 -15.35
N PRO A 20 -0.73 23.92 -14.03
CA PRO A 20 -1.33 22.69 -13.48
C PRO A 20 -2.69 22.34 -14.09
N ARG A 21 -3.49 23.35 -14.45
CA ARG A 21 -4.80 23.16 -15.10
C ARG A 21 -4.68 22.43 -16.44
N ARG A 22 -3.64 22.71 -17.22
CA ARG A 22 -3.40 22.04 -18.51
C ARG A 22 -2.94 20.61 -18.32
N LEU A 23 -2.11 20.34 -17.31
CA LEU A 23 -1.72 18.97 -16.95
C LEU A 23 -2.93 18.12 -16.53
N LEU A 24 -3.81 18.67 -15.68
CA LEU A 24 -5.06 18.00 -15.28
C LEU A 24 -5.98 17.73 -16.48
N ALA A 25 -6.10 18.69 -17.41
CA ALA A 25 -6.89 18.51 -18.62
C ALA A 25 -6.34 17.40 -19.53
N ALA A 26 -5.00 17.31 -19.67
CA ALA A 26 -4.36 16.24 -20.42
C ALA A 26 -4.61 14.87 -19.80
N ILE A 27 -4.56 14.78 -18.47
CA ILE A 27 -4.85 13.54 -17.74
C ILE A 27 -6.31 13.13 -17.90
N ASP A 28 -7.27 14.03 -17.80
CA ASP A 28 -8.68 13.68 -17.97
C ASP A 28 -9.01 13.25 -19.40
N ALA A 29 -8.38 13.89 -20.40
CA ALA A 29 -8.43 13.43 -21.79
C ALA A 29 -7.83 12.03 -21.95
N ALA A 30 -6.70 11.75 -21.27
CA ALA A 30 -6.11 10.41 -21.25
C ALA A 30 -7.01 9.37 -20.57
N VAL A 31 -7.69 9.71 -19.47
CA VAL A 31 -8.68 8.82 -18.83
C VAL A 31 -9.78 8.48 -19.83
N THR A 32 -10.34 9.49 -20.51
CA THR A 32 -11.40 9.30 -21.49
C THR A 32 -10.93 8.39 -22.63
N TYR A 33 -9.74 8.64 -23.17
CA TYR A 33 -9.13 7.79 -24.19
C TYR A 33 -8.98 6.34 -23.71
N TYR A 34 -8.30 6.11 -22.59
CA TYR A 34 -8.05 4.75 -22.08
C TYR A 34 -9.34 4.00 -21.76
N ARG A 35 -10.38 4.68 -21.29
CA ARG A 35 -11.69 4.05 -21.07
C ARG A 35 -12.30 3.56 -22.37
N ALA A 36 -12.33 4.39 -23.40
CA ALA A 36 -12.82 4.00 -24.72
C ALA A 36 -12.02 2.81 -25.29
N GLN A 37 -10.70 2.78 -25.10
CA GLN A 37 -9.87 1.65 -25.52
C GLN A 37 -10.22 0.35 -24.79
N LEU A 38 -10.55 0.41 -23.48
CA LEU A 38 -10.90 -0.78 -22.72
C LEU A 38 -12.19 -1.44 -23.22
N GLU A 39 -13.16 -0.66 -23.74
CA GLU A 39 -14.42 -1.20 -24.26
C GLU A 39 -14.21 -2.15 -25.44
N HIS A 40 -13.17 -1.91 -26.24
CA HIS A 40 -12.85 -2.68 -27.44
C HIS A 40 -11.69 -3.67 -27.26
N ALA A 41 -11.14 -3.81 -26.05
CA ALA A 41 -9.97 -4.65 -25.80
C ALA A 41 -10.36 -6.00 -25.16
N ASP A 42 -10.59 -7.01 -26.00
CA ASP A 42 -11.07 -8.33 -25.55
C ASP A 42 -10.15 -9.01 -24.53
N GLY A 43 -8.83 -9.00 -24.74
CA GLY A 43 -7.86 -9.59 -23.81
C GLY A 43 -7.89 -8.96 -22.41
N PRO A 44 -7.67 -7.65 -22.27
CA PRO A 44 -7.80 -6.95 -20.98
C PRO A 44 -9.17 -7.12 -20.31
N ARG A 45 -10.27 -7.16 -21.08
CA ARG A 45 -11.61 -7.41 -20.55
C ARG A 45 -11.77 -8.83 -20.02
N ALA A 46 -11.29 -9.83 -20.76
CA ALA A 46 -11.30 -11.22 -20.33
C ALA A 46 -10.49 -11.39 -19.05
N TYR A 47 -9.30 -10.81 -18.99
CA TYR A 47 -8.48 -10.80 -17.78
C TYR A 47 -9.18 -10.19 -16.57
N LEU A 48 -9.82 -9.01 -16.74
CA LEU A 48 -10.59 -8.40 -15.65
C LEU A 48 -11.75 -9.29 -15.21
N ALA A 49 -12.43 -9.97 -16.15
CA ALA A 49 -13.49 -10.92 -15.83
C ALA A 49 -12.98 -12.13 -15.04
N GLU A 50 -11.87 -12.74 -15.47
CA GLU A 50 -11.20 -13.85 -14.78
C GLU A 50 -10.78 -13.46 -13.35
N ARG A 51 -10.36 -12.21 -13.16
CA ARG A 51 -10.02 -11.67 -11.83
C ARG A 51 -11.22 -11.24 -10.99
N GLY A 52 -12.46 -11.51 -11.42
CA GLY A 52 -13.68 -11.07 -10.73
C GLY A 52 -13.93 -9.55 -10.76
N LEU A 53 -13.17 -8.82 -11.59
CA LEU A 53 -13.21 -7.38 -11.78
C LEU A 53 -14.00 -6.95 -13.03
N GLY A 54 -14.59 -7.88 -13.78
CA GLY A 54 -15.27 -7.61 -15.06
C GLY A 54 -16.38 -6.55 -14.96
N VAL A 55 -17.02 -6.41 -13.80
CA VAL A 55 -18.04 -5.36 -13.56
C VAL A 55 -17.48 -3.94 -13.66
N LEU A 56 -16.17 -3.77 -13.61
CA LEU A 56 -15.50 -2.46 -13.69
C LEU A 56 -15.30 -1.97 -15.12
N VAL A 57 -15.35 -2.88 -16.11
CA VAL A 57 -15.16 -2.55 -17.53
C VAL A 57 -16.11 -1.44 -17.98
N HIS A 58 -17.40 -1.60 -17.70
CA HIS A 58 -18.43 -0.63 -18.10
C HIS A 58 -18.74 0.41 -17.01
N ARG A 59 -18.01 0.38 -15.90
CA ARG A 59 -18.31 1.21 -14.74
C ARG A 59 -17.54 2.52 -14.82
N GLU A 60 -18.28 3.62 -14.94
CA GLU A 60 -17.68 4.95 -14.98
C GLU A 60 -17.15 5.35 -13.60
N TRP A 61 -18.02 5.40 -12.59
CA TRP A 61 -17.65 5.83 -11.24
C TRP A 61 -17.66 4.69 -10.20
N PRO A 62 -16.76 4.70 -9.20
CA PRO A 62 -15.79 5.76 -8.92
C PRO A 62 -14.38 5.54 -9.52
N TRP A 63 -14.11 4.39 -10.16
CA TRP A 63 -12.75 3.94 -10.46
C TRP A 63 -12.22 4.31 -11.85
N ARG A 64 -13.11 4.55 -12.83
CA ARG A 64 -12.74 4.97 -14.19
C ARG A 64 -11.63 4.12 -14.86
N ILE A 65 -11.57 2.80 -14.61
CA ILE A 65 -10.54 1.90 -15.17
C ILE A 65 -10.56 1.97 -16.70
N GLY A 66 -9.37 1.94 -17.31
CA GLY A 66 -9.18 1.96 -18.76
C GLY A 66 -8.08 1.00 -19.21
N TYR A 67 -7.67 1.10 -20.47
CA TYR A 67 -6.62 0.32 -21.10
C TYR A 67 -5.75 1.20 -22.00
N ALA A 68 -4.43 1.13 -21.80
CA ALA A 68 -3.44 1.69 -22.71
C ALA A 68 -3.13 0.64 -23.78
N PRO A 69 -3.52 0.86 -25.05
CA PRO A 69 -3.27 -0.11 -26.11
C PRO A 69 -1.77 -0.28 -26.37
N PRO A 70 -1.36 -1.36 -27.06
CA PRO A 70 0.01 -1.47 -27.55
C PRO A 70 0.32 -0.34 -28.54
N GLY A 71 1.61 -0.09 -28.75
CA GLY A 71 2.10 0.93 -29.67
C GLY A 71 2.85 2.06 -28.96
N TRP A 72 3.70 2.75 -29.72
CA TRP A 72 4.67 3.70 -29.16
C TRP A 72 4.12 5.09 -28.91
N ASN A 73 3.04 5.52 -29.59
CA ASN A 73 2.58 6.91 -29.56
C ASN A 73 1.06 7.05 -29.77
N SER A 74 0.29 6.01 -29.44
CA SER A 74 -1.16 5.96 -29.66
C SER A 74 -1.89 7.04 -28.85
N LEU A 75 -1.61 7.14 -27.54
CA LEU A 75 -2.15 8.21 -26.69
C LEU A 75 -1.61 9.57 -27.13
N THR A 76 -0.30 9.68 -27.31
CA THR A 76 0.35 10.94 -27.68
C THR A 76 -0.27 11.54 -28.92
N ARG A 77 -0.47 10.74 -29.98
CA ARG A 77 -1.09 11.20 -31.24
C ARG A 77 -2.51 11.68 -31.02
N HIS A 78 -3.30 10.95 -30.23
CA HIS A 78 -4.67 11.32 -29.89
C HIS A 78 -4.74 12.65 -29.14
N LEU A 79 -3.89 12.84 -28.13
CA LEU A 79 -3.86 14.09 -27.34
C LEU A 79 -3.26 15.26 -28.12
N ARG A 80 -2.29 15.03 -29.01
CA ARG A 80 -1.78 16.05 -29.92
C ARG A 80 -2.85 16.59 -30.87
N ALA A 81 -3.72 15.71 -31.37
CA ALA A 81 -4.89 16.12 -32.16
C ALA A 81 -5.92 16.93 -31.35
N SER A 82 -5.83 16.88 -30.02
CA SER A 82 -6.62 17.69 -29.08
C SER A 82 -5.84 18.90 -28.53
N GLU A 83 -4.82 19.36 -29.26
CA GLU A 83 -4.04 20.58 -28.98
C GLU A 83 -3.26 20.57 -27.64
N PHE A 84 -2.87 19.39 -27.15
CA PHE A 84 -1.91 19.30 -26.04
C PHE A 84 -0.46 19.46 -26.52
N THR A 85 0.38 20.18 -25.78
CA THR A 85 1.80 20.39 -26.13
C THR A 85 2.70 19.23 -25.67
N ALA A 86 3.97 19.17 -26.11
CA ALA A 86 4.87 18.11 -25.65
C ALA A 86 5.15 18.26 -24.16
N GLU A 87 5.32 19.51 -23.74
CA GLU A 87 5.61 19.93 -22.38
C GLU A 87 4.46 19.54 -21.46
N GLU A 88 3.21 19.68 -21.90
CA GLU A 88 2.04 19.23 -21.16
C GLU A 88 1.97 17.71 -21.01
N LEU A 89 2.23 16.96 -22.08
CA LEU A 89 2.19 15.49 -22.03
C LEU A 89 3.30 14.89 -21.18
N VAL A 90 4.53 15.41 -21.31
CA VAL A 90 5.68 15.01 -20.49
C VAL A 90 5.49 15.48 -19.05
N GLY A 91 5.05 16.72 -18.86
CA GLY A 91 4.79 17.30 -17.54
C GLY A 91 3.68 16.59 -16.77
N ALA A 92 2.71 16.00 -17.46
CA ALA A 92 1.66 15.16 -16.87
C ALA A 92 2.09 13.69 -16.67
N GLY A 93 3.31 13.31 -17.07
CA GLY A 93 3.81 11.94 -16.98
C GLY A 93 3.11 10.96 -17.93
N LEU A 94 2.50 11.46 -19.02
CA LEU A 94 1.79 10.66 -20.03
C LEU A 94 2.72 10.17 -21.14
N ALA A 95 3.83 10.88 -21.38
CA ALA A 95 4.81 10.57 -22.41
C ALA A 95 6.24 10.83 -21.93
N THR A 96 7.22 10.21 -22.60
CA THR A 96 8.65 10.51 -22.44
C THR A 96 9.25 10.93 -23.78
N ARG A 97 10.31 11.75 -23.74
CA ARG A 97 11.06 12.14 -24.95
C ARG A 97 12.04 11.03 -25.32
N THR A 98 12.22 10.78 -26.61
CA THR A 98 13.30 9.88 -27.07
C THR A 98 14.67 10.55 -26.90
N ARG A 99 15.73 9.75 -26.83
CA ARG A 99 17.10 10.27 -26.69
C ARG A 99 17.60 10.96 -27.96
N ASP A 100 17.17 10.46 -29.11
CA ASP A 100 17.69 10.88 -30.42
C ASP A 100 16.96 12.10 -30.97
N ASP A 101 15.70 12.30 -30.56
CA ASP A 101 14.87 13.44 -30.96
C ASP A 101 14.01 13.88 -29.77
N PRO A 102 14.26 15.08 -29.21
CA PRO A 102 13.44 15.63 -28.13
C PRO A 102 11.97 15.78 -28.50
N ASP A 103 11.63 16.10 -29.75
CA ASP A 103 10.24 16.33 -30.17
C ASP A 103 9.48 15.04 -30.44
N ARG A 104 10.22 13.93 -30.60
CA ARG A 104 9.65 12.59 -30.67
C ARG A 104 9.29 12.10 -29.27
N LEU A 105 7.99 12.00 -29.04
CA LEU A 105 7.40 11.47 -27.82
C LEU A 105 7.01 10.00 -27.96
N ILE A 106 7.17 9.26 -26.86
CA ILE A 106 6.65 7.91 -26.70
C ILE A 106 5.72 7.83 -25.48
N ASP A 107 4.65 7.06 -25.61
CA ASP A 107 3.65 6.88 -24.54
C ASP A 107 4.28 6.22 -23.32
N MET A 108 4.03 6.73 -22.11
CA MET A 108 4.53 6.16 -20.87
C MET A 108 3.96 4.76 -20.61
N PHE A 109 2.67 4.56 -20.89
CA PHE A 109 1.95 3.31 -20.68
C PHE A 109 1.59 2.68 -22.01
N ARG A 110 1.91 1.40 -22.15
CA ARG A 110 1.70 0.62 -23.37
C ARG A 110 1.32 -0.81 -22.98
N ASP A 111 0.26 -1.32 -23.58
CA ASP A 111 -0.32 -2.64 -23.28
C ASP A 111 -0.58 -2.87 -21.77
N ARG A 112 -1.31 -1.93 -21.16
CA ARG A 112 -1.55 -1.92 -19.71
C ARG A 112 -2.99 -1.61 -19.34
N ILE A 113 -3.52 -2.33 -18.36
CA ILE A 113 -4.75 -1.94 -17.67
C ILE A 113 -4.43 -0.75 -16.77
N MET A 114 -5.22 0.30 -16.92
CA MET A 114 -4.98 1.61 -16.34
C MET A 114 -5.89 1.84 -15.13
N PHE A 115 -5.29 2.13 -13.99
CA PHE A 115 -5.96 2.51 -12.75
C PHE A 115 -5.68 4.01 -12.49
N PRO A 116 -6.64 4.90 -12.77
CA PRO A 116 -6.49 6.33 -12.49
C PRO A 116 -6.30 6.58 -10.98
N VAL A 117 -5.31 7.38 -10.62
CA VAL A 117 -5.08 7.84 -9.24
C VAL A 117 -5.69 9.23 -9.08
N ARG A 118 -6.54 9.41 -8.07
CA ARG A 118 -7.23 10.68 -7.83
C ARG A 118 -6.71 11.38 -6.59
N ASP A 119 -6.60 12.69 -6.70
CA ASP A 119 -6.33 13.57 -5.58
C ASP A 119 -7.57 13.71 -4.66
N PRO A 120 -7.42 14.33 -3.48
CA PRO A 120 -8.53 14.57 -2.54
C PRO A 120 -9.57 15.56 -3.05
N ALA A 121 -9.22 16.42 -4.02
CA ALA A 121 -10.18 17.28 -4.71
C ALA A 121 -11.01 16.50 -5.75
N GLY A 122 -10.61 15.27 -6.07
CA GLY A 122 -11.28 14.37 -6.97
C GLY A 122 -10.78 14.42 -8.42
N HIS A 123 -9.70 15.15 -8.70
CA HIS A 123 -9.07 15.16 -10.02
C HIS A 123 -8.20 13.93 -10.18
N THR A 124 -8.19 13.34 -11.38
CA THR A 124 -7.16 12.35 -11.71
C THR A 124 -5.83 13.06 -11.92
N VAL A 125 -4.78 12.59 -11.25
CA VAL A 125 -3.45 13.20 -11.26
C VAL A 125 -2.34 12.27 -11.72
N ALA A 126 -2.62 10.96 -11.81
CA ALA A 126 -1.66 9.95 -12.25
C ALA A 126 -2.36 8.65 -12.65
N PHE A 127 -1.59 7.66 -13.09
CA PHE A 127 -2.04 6.31 -13.36
C PHE A 127 -1.11 5.27 -12.71
N LEU A 128 -1.71 4.14 -12.32
CA LEU A 128 -1.01 2.89 -12.10
C LEU A 128 -1.35 1.97 -13.28
N GLY A 129 -0.35 1.36 -13.90
CA GLY A 129 -0.49 0.55 -15.11
C GLY A 129 -0.06 -0.89 -14.88
N ARG A 130 -1.01 -1.82 -14.91
CA ARG A 130 -0.71 -3.26 -14.84
C ARG A 130 -0.50 -3.82 -16.24
N SER A 131 0.60 -4.51 -16.51
CA SER A 131 0.79 -5.19 -17.79
C SER A 131 -0.28 -6.26 -17.99
N SER A 132 -0.64 -6.49 -19.25
CA SER A 132 -1.38 -7.68 -19.64
C SER A 132 -0.57 -8.93 -19.24
N PRO A 133 -1.19 -10.02 -18.77
CA PRO A 133 -0.47 -11.26 -18.44
C PRO A 133 0.14 -11.98 -19.66
N VAL A 134 -0.10 -11.49 -20.88
CA VAL A 134 0.37 -12.07 -22.16
C VAL A 134 1.74 -11.52 -22.58
N VAL A 135 2.35 -10.61 -21.81
CA VAL A 135 3.62 -9.98 -22.16
C VAL A 135 4.82 -10.79 -21.65
N ASP A 136 5.96 -10.70 -22.33
CA ASP A 136 7.25 -11.28 -21.95
C ASP A 136 7.58 -11.11 -20.45
N GLU A 137 8.26 -12.10 -19.87
CA GLU A 137 8.66 -12.14 -18.45
C GLU A 137 9.49 -10.90 -18.01
N ASP A 138 10.17 -10.24 -18.95
CA ASP A 138 10.99 -9.05 -18.70
C ASP A 138 10.19 -7.75 -18.49
N VAL A 139 8.87 -7.77 -18.72
CA VAL A 139 8.03 -6.56 -18.57
C VAL A 139 7.49 -6.43 -17.14
N PRO A 140 7.77 -5.32 -16.43
CA PRO A 140 7.29 -5.15 -15.07
C PRO A 140 5.76 -5.25 -14.97
N LYS A 141 5.29 -6.13 -14.06
CA LYS A 141 3.87 -6.39 -13.78
C LYS A 141 3.09 -5.10 -13.50
N TYR A 142 3.70 -4.17 -12.77
CA TYR A 142 3.15 -2.86 -12.48
C TYR A 142 4.17 -1.76 -12.77
N ILE A 143 3.70 -0.65 -13.35
CA ILE A 143 4.43 0.62 -13.41
C ILE A 143 3.51 1.74 -12.93
N ASN A 144 4.10 2.82 -12.43
CA ASN A 144 3.36 4.00 -11.99
C ASN A 144 3.77 5.19 -12.83
N SER A 145 2.89 6.20 -12.88
CA SER A 145 3.30 7.52 -13.37
C SER A 145 4.54 8.01 -12.60
N PRO A 146 5.46 8.72 -13.28
CA PRO A 146 6.56 9.39 -12.59
C PRO A 146 6.02 10.51 -11.68
N GLU A 147 6.87 11.01 -10.80
CA GLU A 147 6.60 12.26 -10.05
C GLU A 147 6.32 13.41 -11.03
N THR A 148 5.32 14.23 -10.74
CA THR A 148 4.99 15.41 -11.56
C THR A 148 4.66 16.60 -10.68
N ALA A 149 4.45 17.76 -11.29
CA ALA A 149 4.00 18.94 -10.58
C ALA A 149 2.58 18.77 -9.96
N ILE A 150 1.80 17.77 -10.37
CA ILE A 150 0.45 17.53 -9.84
C ILE A 150 0.32 16.20 -9.10
N TYR A 151 1.39 15.41 -9.03
CA TYR A 151 1.37 14.07 -8.44
C TYR A 151 2.64 13.80 -7.65
N ASP A 152 2.44 13.54 -6.35
CA ASP A 152 3.46 12.99 -5.45
C ASP A 152 3.01 11.62 -4.94
N LYS A 153 3.70 10.55 -5.37
CA LYS A 153 3.30 9.17 -5.02
C LYS A 153 3.36 8.92 -3.51
N GLY A 154 4.24 9.63 -2.80
CA GLY A 154 4.43 9.53 -1.37
C GLY A 154 3.41 10.30 -0.54
N GLN A 155 2.50 11.05 -1.16
CA GLN A 155 1.46 11.85 -0.47
C GLN A 155 0.03 11.41 -0.76
N LEU A 156 -0.15 10.43 -1.66
CA LEU A 156 -1.45 9.90 -2.02
C LEU A 156 -1.58 8.42 -1.70
N LEU A 157 -2.82 7.99 -1.46
CA LEU A 157 -3.21 6.60 -1.28
C LEU A 157 -4.34 6.30 -2.27
N PHE A 158 -4.13 5.31 -3.13
CA PHE A 158 -5.15 4.86 -4.06
C PHE A 158 -6.36 4.33 -3.29
N GLY A 159 -7.58 4.69 -3.72
CA GLY A 159 -8.82 4.25 -3.10
C GLY A 159 -9.43 5.21 -2.08
N VAL A 160 -8.70 6.24 -1.64
CA VAL A 160 -9.23 7.25 -0.70
C VAL A 160 -10.26 8.14 -1.38
N ALA A 161 -9.94 8.72 -2.53
CA ALA A 161 -10.83 9.63 -3.26
C ALA A 161 -12.08 8.94 -3.81
N GLU A 162 -12.01 7.64 -4.09
CA GLU A 162 -13.09 6.83 -4.66
C GLU A 162 -14.12 6.37 -3.62
N GLN A 163 -13.74 6.37 -2.33
CA GLN A 163 -14.51 5.75 -1.26
C GLN A 163 -14.94 6.74 -0.17
N GLN A 164 -15.11 8.02 -0.51
CA GLN A 164 -15.51 9.08 0.42
C GLN A 164 -16.77 8.76 1.22
N ASP A 165 -17.76 8.08 0.62
CA ASP A 165 -18.98 7.68 1.33
C ASP A 165 -18.69 6.65 2.44
N ARG A 166 -17.74 5.73 2.22
CA ARG A 166 -17.32 4.71 3.20
C ARG A 166 -16.47 5.33 4.32
N ILE A 167 -15.62 6.29 3.96
CA ILE A 167 -14.83 7.09 4.90
C ILE A 167 -15.76 7.90 5.81
N ALA A 168 -16.77 8.57 5.24
CA ALA A 168 -17.77 9.32 6.00
C ALA A 168 -18.60 8.41 6.92
N ALA A 169 -18.89 7.19 6.48
CA ALA A 169 -19.55 6.15 7.29
C ALA A 169 -18.63 5.49 8.33
N ARG A 170 -17.38 5.96 8.50
CA ARG A 170 -16.38 5.44 9.44
C ARG A 170 -16.12 3.94 9.28
N TRP A 171 -16.13 3.44 8.04
CA TRP A 171 -15.74 2.05 7.78
C TRP A 171 -14.28 1.82 8.17
N THR A 172 -13.94 0.58 8.54
CA THR A 172 -12.58 0.22 8.96
C THR A 172 -11.62 0.34 7.76
N PRO A 173 -10.54 1.14 7.86
CA PRO A 173 -9.53 1.22 6.83
C PRO A 173 -8.71 -0.07 6.75
N VAL A 174 -8.46 -0.53 5.52
CA VAL A 174 -7.64 -1.70 5.21
C VAL A 174 -6.48 -1.26 4.31
N LEU A 175 -5.26 -1.39 4.79
CA LEU A 175 -4.05 -1.16 4.00
C LEU A 175 -3.70 -2.43 3.24
N VAL A 176 -3.70 -2.37 1.90
CA VAL A 176 -3.35 -3.47 0.99
C VAL A 176 -2.19 -3.08 0.09
N GLU A 177 -1.65 -4.02 -0.69
CA GLU A 177 -0.47 -3.78 -1.54
C GLU A 177 -0.79 -2.94 -2.78
N GLY A 178 -1.84 -3.31 -3.52
CA GLY A 178 -2.07 -2.78 -4.85
C GLY A 178 -3.51 -2.39 -5.15
N PRO A 179 -3.73 -1.75 -6.32
CA PRO A 179 -5.05 -1.32 -6.75
C PRO A 179 -6.01 -2.50 -6.97
N ALA A 180 -5.51 -3.68 -7.35
CA ALA A 180 -6.34 -4.87 -7.52
C ALA A 180 -6.99 -5.32 -6.20
N ASP A 181 -6.22 -5.31 -5.11
CA ASP A 181 -6.69 -5.68 -3.77
C ASP A 181 -7.67 -4.66 -3.22
N VAL A 182 -7.41 -3.37 -3.51
CA VAL A 182 -8.36 -2.29 -3.19
C VAL A 182 -9.72 -2.56 -3.82
N LEU A 183 -9.73 -2.94 -5.09
CA LEU A 183 -10.95 -3.26 -5.83
C LEU A 183 -11.61 -4.54 -5.32
N ALA A 184 -10.82 -5.54 -4.92
CA ALA A 184 -11.34 -6.80 -4.39
C ALA A 184 -12.07 -6.61 -3.05
N VAL A 185 -11.48 -5.85 -2.13
CA VAL A 185 -12.15 -5.44 -0.89
C VAL A 185 -13.35 -4.57 -1.23
N TRP A 186 -13.22 -3.65 -2.20
CA TRP A 186 -14.32 -2.79 -2.61
C TRP A 186 -15.55 -3.58 -3.10
N LEU A 187 -15.36 -4.57 -3.96
CA LEU A 187 -16.39 -5.46 -4.50
C LEU A 187 -16.95 -6.47 -3.49
N SER A 188 -16.24 -6.71 -2.39
CA SER A 188 -16.65 -7.64 -1.35
C SER A 188 -17.67 -7.04 -0.38
N TYR A 189 -17.85 -5.71 -0.38
CA TYR A 189 -18.81 -4.99 0.46
C TYR A 189 -19.88 -4.26 -0.35
N SER A 190 -21.15 -4.50 -0.01
CA SER A 190 -22.28 -3.73 -0.54
C SER A 190 -22.28 -2.29 0.00
N ARG A 191 -22.75 -1.33 -0.82
CA ARG A 191 -22.97 0.06 -0.38
C ARG A 191 -24.08 0.20 0.69
N SER A 192 -24.93 -0.81 0.89
CA SER A 192 -26.04 -0.75 1.86
C SER A 192 -25.64 -0.99 3.32
N GLY A 193 -24.39 -1.36 3.59
CA GLY A 193 -23.91 -1.64 4.96
C GLY A 193 -23.57 -0.38 5.74
N ARG A 194 -24.22 -0.15 6.89
CA ARG A 194 -23.84 0.94 7.81
C ARG A 194 -22.44 0.73 8.42
N THR A 195 -21.93 -0.50 8.41
CA THR A 195 -20.58 -0.86 8.87
C THR A 195 -19.91 -1.76 7.84
N GLY A 196 -18.61 -1.53 7.60
CA GLY A 196 -17.89 -2.08 6.46
C GLY A 196 -16.38 -1.96 6.65
N ALA A 197 -15.63 -2.46 5.67
CA ALA A 197 -14.22 -2.18 5.52
C ALA A 197 -13.98 -1.58 4.13
N PHE A 198 -13.05 -0.65 4.03
CA PHE A 198 -12.65 -0.05 2.76
C PHE A 198 -11.13 -0.13 2.63
N ALA A 199 -10.65 -0.50 1.46
CA ALA A 199 -9.23 -0.68 1.24
C ALA A 199 -8.58 0.53 0.58
N LEU A 200 -7.29 0.69 0.83
CA LEU A 200 -6.42 1.69 0.24
C LEU A 200 -5.03 1.09 0.04
N ALA A 201 -4.27 1.62 -0.92
CA ALA A 201 -2.93 1.14 -1.23
C ALA A 201 -1.96 2.31 -1.46
N PRO A 202 -0.67 2.17 -1.08
CA PRO A 202 0.38 3.04 -1.58
C PRO A 202 0.45 3.01 -3.11
N CYS A 203 0.82 4.12 -3.73
CA CYS A 203 0.92 4.22 -5.19
C CYS A 203 2.25 3.63 -5.72
N GLY A 204 2.46 2.34 -5.42
CA GLY A 204 3.63 1.55 -5.80
C GLY A 204 4.96 2.04 -5.19
N THR A 205 4.89 2.41 -3.92
CA THR A 205 6.04 2.62 -3.04
C THR A 205 5.85 1.90 -1.73
N THR A 206 6.95 1.68 -1.01
CA THR A 206 6.90 1.45 0.43
C THR A 206 6.08 2.56 1.12
N LEU A 207 5.28 2.21 2.13
CA LEU A 207 4.47 3.16 2.89
C LEU A 207 5.35 4.30 3.43
N THR A 208 4.91 5.55 3.22
CA THR A 208 5.61 6.76 3.65
C THR A 208 5.04 7.31 4.96
N ASP A 209 5.79 8.19 5.64
CA ASP A 209 5.35 8.90 6.84
C ASP A 209 4.14 9.82 6.58
N THR A 210 4.08 10.45 5.39
CA THR A 210 2.93 11.26 4.97
C THR A 210 1.69 10.39 4.75
N GLN A 211 1.83 9.23 4.09
CA GLN A 211 0.73 8.27 3.94
C GLN A 211 0.27 7.70 5.29
N ALA A 212 1.19 7.41 6.21
CA ALA A 212 0.84 7.02 7.57
C ALA A 212 0.08 8.12 8.31
N THR A 213 0.41 9.40 8.08
CA THR A 213 -0.33 10.53 8.64
C THR A 213 -1.76 10.58 8.11
N ILE A 214 -1.95 10.35 6.81
CA ILE A 214 -3.29 10.24 6.21
C ILE A 214 -4.07 9.10 6.86
N LEU A 215 -3.45 7.92 7.02
CA LEU A 215 -4.09 6.77 7.67
C LEU A 215 -4.60 7.09 9.07
N ARG A 216 -3.80 7.81 9.87
CA ARG A 216 -4.20 8.25 11.23
C ARG A 216 -5.37 9.21 11.24
N GLN A 217 -5.54 10.01 10.19
CA GLN A 217 -6.63 10.99 10.09
C GLN A 217 -7.94 10.38 9.59
N LEU A 218 -7.94 9.14 9.12
CA LEU A 218 -9.17 8.48 8.65
C LEU A 218 -10.16 8.30 9.83
N PRO A 219 -11.43 8.72 9.68
CA PRO A 219 -12.42 8.64 10.77
C PRO A 219 -12.62 7.26 11.38
N GLY A 220 -12.48 6.20 10.57
CA GLY A 220 -12.58 4.80 11.01
C GLY A 220 -11.34 4.26 11.70
N ALA A 221 -10.17 4.92 11.57
CA ALA A 221 -8.90 4.44 12.12
C ALA A 221 -8.88 4.41 13.66
N THR A 222 -9.72 5.23 14.30
CA THR A 222 -9.95 5.20 15.76
C THR A 222 -10.59 3.90 16.25
N GLN A 223 -11.28 3.18 15.37
CA GLN A 223 -11.86 1.85 15.66
C GLN A 223 -10.89 0.71 15.35
N GLY A 224 -9.80 1.01 14.65
CA GLY A 224 -8.76 0.08 14.24
C GLY A 224 -8.38 0.25 12.77
N LEU A 225 -7.24 -0.31 12.41
CA LEU A 225 -6.72 -0.37 11.04
C LEU A 225 -6.22 -1.78 10.77
N ILE A 226 -6.54 -2.32 9.60
CA ILE A 226 -6.14 -3.68 9.21
C ILE A 226 -5.09 -3.59 8.11
N ALA A 227 -3.92 -4.19 8.31
CA ALA A 227 -3.01 -4.51 7.21
C ALA A 227 -3.42 -5.83 6.56
N ALA A 228 -3.47 -5.88 5.24
CA ALA A 228 -3.85 -7.05 4.46
C ALA A 228 -2.89 -7.14 3.27
N PHE A 229 -1.68 -7.59 3.58
CA PHE A 229 -0.59 -7.80 2.64
C PHE A 229 -0.44 -9.28 2.29
N ASP A 230 0.31 -9.57 1.23
CA ASP A 230 0.53 -10.92 0.75
C ASP A 230 1.43 -11.69 1.73
N ALA A 231 1.24 -13.00 1.79
CA ALA A 231 2.02 -13.89 2.66
C ALA A 231 3.40 -14.24 2.04
N ASP A 232 4.06 -13.27 1.43
CA ASP A 232 5.35 -13.40 0.76
C ASP A 232 6.41 -12.46 1.39
N PRO A 233 7.71 -12.58 1.05
CA PRO A 233 8.73 -11.72 1.63
C PRO A 233 8.51 -10.20 1.46
N ALA A 234 7.84 -9.77 0.38
CA ALA A 234 7.57 -8.36 0.11
C ALA A 234 6.39 -7.84 0.97
N GLY A 235 5.28 -8.58 1.02
CA GLY A 235 4.13 -8.25 1.86
C GLY A 235 4.48 -8.26 3.35
N HIS A 236 5.37 -9.15 3.75
CA HIS A 236 5.90 -9.14 5.09
C HIS A 236 6.77 -7.90 5.42
N ALA A 237 7.65 -7.48 4.49
CA ALA A 237 8.42 -6.25 4.67
C ALA A 237 7.50 -5.01 4.72
N ALA A 238 6.40 -5.04 3.97
CA ALA A 238 5.36 -4.01 4.03
C ALA A 238 4.65 -4.00 5.38
N LEU A 239 4.36 -5.17 5.97
CA LEU A 239 3.79 -5.30 7.32
C LEU A 239 4.71 -4.71 8.38
N ASP A 240 5.99 -5.07 8.36
CA ASP A 240 7.00 -4.52 9.26
C ASP A 240 7.05 -2.99 9.14
N ARG A 241 7.12 -2.46 7.91
CA ARG A 241 7.13 -1.00 7.68
C ARG A 241 5.86 -0.33 8.20
N ALA A 242 4.69 -0.91 7.93
CA ALA A 242 3.42 -0.38 8.39
C ALA A 242 3.36 -0.32 9.92
N TRP A 243 3.81 -1.37 10.60
CA TRP A 243 3.92 -1.40 12.06
C TRP A 243 4.86 -0.29 12.58
N GLN A 244 6.06 -0.17 12.01
CA GLN A 244 7.03 0.86 12.42
C GLN A 244 6.48 2.27 12.31
N LEU A 245 5.73 2.55 11.23
CA LEU A 245 5.11 3.85 11.03
C LEU A 245 3.90 4.09 11.92
N LEU A 246 3.01 3.11 12.07
CA LEU A 246 1.70 3.33 12.66
C LEU A 246 1.68 3.17 14.19
N ARG A 247 2.68 2.50 14.79
CA ARG A 247 2.71 2.29 16.26
C ARG A 247 2.80 3.59 17.09
N HIS A 248 3.32 4.68 16.52
CA HIS A 248 3.43 6.00 17.16
C HIS A 248 3.13 7.16 16.18
N PRO A 249 2.82 8.37 16.66
CA PRO A 249 2.15 8.67 17.94
C PRO A 249 0.65 8.30 17.84
N ARG A 250 0.05 7.80 18.94
CA ARG A 250 -1.35 7.34 18.93
C ARG A 250 -2.33 8.51 18.94
N PRO A 251 -3.25 8.55 17.95
CA PRO A 251 -4.65 8.25 18.27
C PRO A 251 -5.27 7.24 17.28
N LEU A 252 -4.65 6.06 17.14
CA LEU A 252 -5.23 4.93 16.40
C LEU A 252 -5.94 3.97 17.35
N GLY A 253 -6.97 3.29 16.84
CA GLY A 253 -7.50 2.07 17.46
C GLY A 253 -6.54 0.89 17.29
N PRO A 254 -7.00 -0.35 17.53
CA PRO A 254 -6.17 -1.55 17.38
C PRO A 254 -5.56 -1.66 15.98
N LEU A 255 -4.25 -1.94 15.92
CA LEU A 255 -3.57 -2.32 14.68
C LEU A 255 -3.71 -3.83 14.50
N LEU A 256 -4.39 -4.23 13.45
CA LEU A 256 -4.65 -5.62 13.12
C LEU A 256 -4.00 -5.99 11.79
N ALA A 257 -3.80 -7.28 11.58
CA ALA A 257 -3.33 -7.86 10.34
C ALA A 257 -4.29 -8.99 9.94
N ALA A 258 -4.74 -8.97 8.69
CA ALA A 258 -5.54 -10.02 8.12
C ALA A 258 -4.68 -11.27 7.93
N ASP A 259 -5.25 -12.42 8.25
CA ASP A 259 -4.65 -13.72 7.95
C ASP A 259 -5.41 -14.34 6.78
N PHE A 260 -4.68 -14.61 5.70
CA PHE A 260 -5.22 -15.27 4.52
C PHE A 260 -4.73 -16.72 4.51
N SER A 261 -5.56 -17.63 4.01
CA SER A 261 -5.11 -19.00 3.74
C SER A 261 -3.83 -18.96 2.88
N VAL A 262 -2.88 -19.87 3.15
CA VAL A 262 -1.57 -19.91 2.46
C VAL A 262 -1.71 -19.69 0.95
N GLY A 263 -0.94 -18.71 0.43
CA GLY A 263 -0.93 -18.36 -0.99
C GLY A 263 -2.21 -17.69 -1.49
N ALA A 264 -2.94 -16.98 -0.64
CA ALA A 264 -4.08 -16.17 -1.04
C ALA A 264 -3.85 -14.69 -0.70
N ASP A 265 -4.18 -13.82 -1.65
CA ASP A 265 -4.28 -12.38 -1.48
C ASP A 265 -5.76 -11.93 -1.63
N PRO A 266 -6.12 -10.65 -1.33
CA PRO A 266 -7.49 -10.16 -1.53
C PRO A 266 -8.02 -10.34 -2.96
N GLY A 267 -7.19 -10.09 -3.97
CA GLY A 267 -7.52 -10.26 -5.39
C GLY A 267 -7.77 -11.72 -5.80
N ASP A 268 -6.96 -12.65 -5.31
CA ASP A 268 -7.05 -14.08 -5.52
C ASP A 268 -8.30 -14.65 -4.85
N LEU A 269 -8.58 -14.22 -3.62
CA LEU A 269 -9.82 -14.59 -2.94
C LEU A 269 -11.03 -14.18 -3.75
N LEU A 270 -11.04 -13.03 -4.44
CA LEU A 270 -12.18 -12.61 -5.25
C LEU A 270 -12.57 -13.61 -6.35
N CYS A 271 -11.59 -14.38 -6.85
CA CYS A 271 -11.76 -15.37 -7.91
C CYS A 271 -12.25 -16.73 -7.41
N ARG A 272 -12.18 -16.98 -6.10
CA ARG A 272 -12.53 -18.28 -5.50
C ARG A 272 -14.04 -18.37 -5.21
N PRO A 273 -14.62 -19.59 -5.21
CA PRO A 273 -15.97 -19.83 -4.70
C PRO A 273 -16.10 -19.30 -3.27
N ASN A 274 -17.16 -18.54 -2.98
CA ASN A 274 -17.38 -17.86 -1.70
C ASN A 274 -16.26 -16.87 -1.28
N GLY A 275 -15.40 -16.50 -2.22
CA GLY A 275 -14.24 -15.64 -2.01
C GLY A 275 -14.52 -14.31 -1.32
N LYS A 276 -15.58 -13.61 -1.75
CA LYS A 276 -16.02 -12.36 -1.09
C LYS A 276 -16.37 -12.56 0.38
N ALA A 277 -16.99 -13.69 0.73
CA ALA A 277 -17.33 -14.00 2.10
C ALA A 277 -16.09 -14.36 2.93
N GLN A 278 -15.15 -15.10 2.34
CA GLN A 278 -13.86 -15.41 2.95
C GLN A 278 -13.05 -14.13 3.21
N LEU A 279 -12.94 -13.24 2.22
CA LEU A 279 -12.25 -11.96 2.38
C LEU A 279 -12.89 -11.11 3.49
N ARG A 280 -14.23 -11.04 3.56
CA ARG A 280 -14.90 -10.36 4.68
C ARG A 280 -14.64 -11.01 6.04
N ALA A 281 -14.55 -12.35 6.10
CA ALA A 281 -14.24 -13.08 7.33
C ALA A 281 -12.79 -12.82 7.78
N ALA A 282 -11.84 -12.86 6.86
CA ALA A 282 -10.43 -12.55 7.08
C ALA A 282 -10.27 -11.14 7.69
N LEU A 283 -10.94 -10.15 7.10
CA LEU A 283 -10.85 -8.76 7.53
C LEU A 283 -11.60 -8.45 8.84
N ARG A 284 -12.64 -9.20 9.21
CA ARG A 284 -13.49 -8.86 10.38
C ARG A 284 -13.35 -9.77 11.58
N ARG A 285 -13.22 -11.07 11.34
CA ARG A 285 -13.31 -12.11 12.38
C ARG A 285 -11.98 -12.77 12.67
N GLN A 286 -11.11 -12.85 11.68
CA GLN A 286 -9.85 -13.57 11.76
C GLN A 286 -8.63 -12.63 11.83
N ALA A 287 -8.83 -11.32 11.74
CA ALA A 287 -7.75 -10.36 11.85
C ALA A 287 -7.11 -10.45 13.25
N GLN A 288 -5.79 -10.63 13.27
CA GLN A 288 -4.98 -10.78 14.48
C GLN A 288 -4.27 -9.47 14.82
N PRO A 289 -3.79 -9.27 16.05
CA PRO A 289 -2.95 -8.11 16.35
C PRO A 289 -1.72 -8.05 15.43
N MET A 290 -1.46 -6.86 14.88
CA MET A 290 -0.40 -6.67 13.88
C MET A 290 0.99 -7.04 14.43
N LEU A 291 1.27 -6.71 15.69
CA LEU A 291 2.54 -7.03 16.35
C LEU A 291 2.77 -8.54 16.49
N ASP A 292 1.71 -9.32 16.72
CA ASP A 292 1.80 -10.79 16.78
C ASP A 292 2.25 -11.35 15.42
N ARG A 293 1.76 -10.79 14.32
CA ARG A 293 2.18 -11.16 12.95
C ARG A 293 3.59 -10.68 12.61
N VAL A 294 4.00 -9.51 13.13
CA VAL A 294 5.40 -9.04 13.04
C VAL A 294 6.35 -10.02 13.73
N VAL A 295 6.01 -10.55 14.91
CA VAL A 295 6.79 -11.60 15.58
C VAL A 295 6.92 -12.84 14.70
N ASP A 296 5.78 -13.37 14.22
CA ASP A 296 5.75 -14.58 13.40
C ASP A 296 6.63 -14.42 12.15
N HIS A 297 6.49 -13.28 11.48
CA HIS A 297 7.23 -13.00 10.26
C HIS A 297 8.74 -12.88 10.51
N ARG A 298 9.15 -12.09 11.50
CA ARG A 298 10.58 -11.92 11.81
C ARG A 298 11.21 -13.24 12.18
N LEU A 299 10.51 -14.09 12.93
CA LEU A 299 10.98 -15.44 13.22
C LEU A 299 11.09 -16.29 11.95
N ALA A 300 10.06 -16.30 11.09
CA ALA A 300 10.07 -17.06 9.85
C ALA A 300 11.28 -16.71 8.97
N ARG A 301 11.65 -15.42 8.86
CA ARG A 301 12.87 -14.99 8.14
C ARG A 301 14.16 -15.46 8.79
N LEU A 302 14.20 -15.52 10.11
CA LEU A 302 15.37 -16.05 10.82
C LEU A 302 15.53 -17.55 10.57
N VAL A 303 14.42 -18.31 10.59
CA VAL A 303 14.40 -19.75 10.29
C VAL A 303 14.72 -20.01 8.81
N GLU A 304 14.22 -19.20 7.88
CA GLU A 304 14.54 -19.32 6.45
C GLU A 304 16.06 -19.19 6.20
N ARG A 305 16.72 -18.23 6.88
CA ARG A 305 18.18 -18.04 6.80
C ARG A 305 18.96 -19.10 7.58
N HIS A 306 18.38 -19.62 8.65
CA HIS A 306 19.00 -20.59 9.54
C HIS A 306 18.00 -21.72 9.86
N PRO A 307 17.85 -22.73 8.99
CA PRO A 307 16.80 -23.75 9.13
C PRO A 307 16.81 -24.52 10.46
N ARG A 308 17.98 -24.65 11.08
CA ARG A 308 18.19 -25.34 12.36
C ARG A 308 18.12 -24.42 13.58
N LEU A 309 17.75 -23.14 13.42
CA LEU A 309 17.78 -22.13 14.46
C LEU A 309 17.01 -22.53 15.74
N LEU A 310 15.93 -23.30 15.61
CA LEU A 310 15.10 -23.69 16.75
C LEU A 310 15.38 -25.12 17.25
N GLU A 311 16.36 -25.81 16.69
CA GLU A 311 16.70 -27.18 17.08
C GLU A 311 17.42 -27.23 18.43
N ASP A 312 18.36 -26.31 18.66
CA ASP A 312 19.15 -26.23 19.89
C ASP A 312 18.77 -25.05 20.81
N ILE A 313 19.25 -25.09 22.05
CA ILE A 313 18.95 -24.08 23.07
C ILE A 313 19.54 -22.72 22.68
N ASP A 314 20.77 -22.70 22.15
CA ASP A 314 21.48 -21.47 21.83
C ASP A 314 20.79 -20.68 20.70
N GLY A 315 20.30 -21.38 19.68
CA GLY A 315 19.55 -20.82 18.58
C GLY A 315 18.18 -20.31 19.00
N ARG A 316 17.46 -21.02 19.88
CA ARG A 316 16.22 -20.50 20.50
C ARG A 316 16.48 -19.23 21.31
N CYS A 317 17.54 -19.22 22.13
CA CYS A 317 17.97 -18.03 22.88
C CYS A 317 18.36 -16.87 21.93
N ALA A 318 19.02 -17.16 20.80
CA ALA A 318 19.35 -16.17 19.78
C ALA A 318 18.10 -15.58 19.12
N ALA A 319 17.13 -16.42 18.75
CA ALA A 319 15.85 -15.97 18.21
C ALA A 319 15.10 -15.08 19.21
N VAL A 320 15.01 -15.49 20.47
CA VAL A 320 14.39 -14.70 21.53
C VAL A 320 15.08 -13.35 21.71
N ARG A 321 16.41 -13.29 21.72
CA ARG A 321 17.16 -12.02 21.82
C ARG A 321 16.83 -11.04 20.69
N LEU A 322 16.62 -11.54 19.48
CA LEU A 322 16.26 -10.70 18.32
C LEU A 322 14.79 -10.25 18.35
N LEU A 323 13.90 -11.02 18.99
CA LEU A 323 12.47 -10.72 19.08
C LEU A 323 12.10 -9.92 20.33
N ALA A 324 12.85 -10.03 21.43
CA ALA A 324 12.60 -9.34 22.70
C ALA A 324 12.40 -7.81 22.57
N PRO A 325 13.10 -7.07 21.67
CA PRO A 325 12.84 -5.65 21.46
C PRO A 325 11.37 -5.32 21.10
N LEU A 326 10.64 -6.24 20.45
CA LEU A 326 9.23 -6.06 20.08
C LEU A 326 8.32 -5.89 21.30
N LEU A 327 8.71 -6.40 22.48
CA LEU A 327 7.96 -6.20 23.73
C LEU A 327 7.86 -4.72 24.11
N PHE A 328 8.87 -3.93 23.76
CA PHE A 328 8.92 -2.49 24.02
C PHE A 328 8.22 -1.66 22.95
N GLU A 329 7.88 -2.28 21.81
CA GLU A 329 7.04 -1.67 20.78
C GLU A 329 5.54 -1.78 21.12
N ALA A 330 5.18 -2.62 22.10
CA ALA A 330 3.81 -2.85 22.53
C ALA A 330 3.10 -1.58 23.03
N ALA A 331 1.81 -1.51 22.74
CA ALA A 331 0.95 -0.39 23.09
C ALA A 331 0.50 -0.40 24.56
N SER A 332 0.57 -1.55 25.24
CA SER A 332 0.19 -1.73 26.64
C SER A 332 0.94 -2.90 27.27
N PRO A 333 0.96 -2.99 28.62
CA PRO A 333 1.50 -4.17 29.30
C PRO A 333 0.81 -5.47 28.88
N ASP A 334 -0.50 -5.47 28.67
CA ASP A 334 -1.25 -6.65 28.22
C ASP A 334 -0.82 -7.11 26.82
N GLU A 335 -0.56 -6.16 25.92
CA GLU A 335 0.00 -6.47 24.61
C GLU A 335 1.42 -7.02 24.72
N ALA A 336 2.28 -6.43 25.56
CA ALA A 336 3.62 -6.95 25.80
C ALA A 336 3.59 -8.40 26.35
N ILE A 337 2.69 -8.71 27.29
CA ILE A 337 2.50 -10.06 27.82
C ILE A 337 2.06 -11.03 26.73
N ARG A 338 1.11 -10.62 25.88
CA ARG A 338 0.64 -11.43 24.74
C ARG A 338 1.79 -11.73 23.77
N VAL A 339 2.57 -10.71 23.42
CA VAL A 339 3.75 -10.83 22.54
C VAL A 339 4.81 -11.75 23.17
N ALA A 340 5.08 -11.63 24.47
CA ALA A 340 6.00 -12.53 25.18
C ALA A 340 5.54 -13.99 25.09
N ARG A 341 4.24 -14.26 25.32
CA ARG A 341 3.67 -15.60 25.18
C ARG A 341 3.75 -16.12 23.74
N ARG A 342 3.56 -15.24 22.75
CA ARG A 342 3.74 -15.57 21.32
C ARG A 342 5.18 -15.98 21.03
N ILE A 343 6.16 -15.20 21.50
CA ILE A 343 7.59 -15.50 21.33
C ILE A 343 7.92 -16.86 21.96
N VAL A 344 7.46 -17.13 23.19
CA VAL A 344 7.63 -18.43 23.86
C VAL A 344 7.05 -19.57 23.01
N ALA A 345 5.80 -19.44 22.58
CA ALA A 345 5.11 -20.47 21.80
C ALA A 345 5.78 -20.76 20.45
N GLN A 346 6.30 -19.72 19.77
CA GLN A 346 6.89 -19.85 18.43
C GLN A 346 8.34 -20.32 18.47
N THR A 347 9.11 -19.95 19.50
CA THR A 347 10.53 -20.34 19.63
C THR A 347 10.73 -21.62 20.42
N GLY A 348 9.78 -22.02 21.26
CA GLY A 348 9.94 -23.12 22.21
C GLY A 348 10.91 -22.83 23.35
N ALA A 349 11.29 -21.55 23.55
CA ALA A 349 12.10 -21.11 24.68
C ALA A 349 11.26 -20.92 25.95
N GLY A 350 11.91 -20.85 27.12
CA GLY A 350 11.24 -20.58 28.38
C GLY A 350 10.85 -19.10 28.55
N VAL A 351 9.87 -18.84 29.42
CA VAL A 351 9.42 -17.46 29.73
C VAL A 351 10.52 -16.64 30.42
N ASP A 352 11.36 -17.32 31.19
CA ASP A 352 12.58 -16.81 31.82
C ASP A 352 13.59 -16.33 30.77
N THR A 353 13.75 -17.06 29.67
CA THR A 353 14.61 -16.66 28.55
C THR A 353 14.14 -15.34 27.93
N VAL A 354 12.83 -15.18 27.74
CA VAL A 354 12.24 -13.94 27.23
C VAL A 354 12.42 -12.79 28.22
N ALA A 355 12.20 -13.04 29.52
CA ALA A 355 12.38 -12.03 30.55
C ALA A 355 13.83 -11.54 30.65
N ILE A 356 14.81 -12.46 30.65
CA ILE A 356 16.24 -12.14 30.68
C ILE A 356 16.65 -11.34 29.45
N ALA A 357 16.19 -11.75 28.25
CA ALA A 357 16.48 -11.02 27.01
C ALA A 357 15.88 -9.60 27.01
N ALA A 358 14.68 -9.43 27.56
CA ALA A 358 14.04 -8.12 27.70
C ALA A 358 14.81 -7.19 28.66
N LEU A 359 15.27 -7.72 29.80
CA LEU A 359 16.10 -6.98 30.75
C LEU A 359 17.44 -6.56 30.12
N ALA A 360 18.13 -7.47 29.44
CA ALA A 360 19.39 -7.17 28.75
C ALA A 360 19.19 -6.08 27.67
N HIS A 361 18.07 -6.10 26.94
CA HIS A 361 17.75 -5.05 25.97
C HIS A 361 17.55 -3.68 26.64
N LEU A 362 16.83 -3.63 27.77
CA LEU A 362 16.65 -2.39 28.54
C LEU A 362 17.98 -1.82 29.04
N GLU A 363 18.86 -2.66 29.58
CA GLU A 363 20.19 -2.24 30.04
C GLU A 363 21.00 -1.63 28.90
N GLN A 364 20.98 -2.25 27.72
CA GLN A 364 21.62 -1.70 26.53
C GLN A 364 21.03 -0.34 26.16
N VAL A 365 19.71 -0.22 26.04
CA VAL A 365 19.06 1.06 25.69
C VAL A 365 19.41 2.16 26.70
N ILE A 366 19.35 1.87 28.01
CA ILE A 366 19.69 2.82 29.06
C ILE A 366 21.17 3.24 28.97
N HIS A 367 22.08 2.30 28.70
CA HIS A 367 23.50 2.60 28.56
C HIS A 367 23.77 3.56 27.39
N HIS A 368 23.10 3.37 26.25
CA HIS A 368 23.23 4.24 25.07
C HIS A 368 22.57 5.62 25.25
N LEU A 369 21.67 5.78 26.22
CA LEU A 369 21.01 7.06 26.55
C LEU A 369 21.82 7.91 27.54
N ARG A 370 22.89 7.39 28.15
CA ARG A 370 23.77 8.18 29.01
C ARG A 370 24.68 9.04 28.12
N PRO A 371 24.61 10.38 28.19
CA PRO A 371 25.55 11.23 27.47
C PRO A 371 26.97 10.95 27.99
N ASP A 372 27.93 10.96 27.07
CA ASP A 372 29.35 10.75 27.37
C ASP A 372 29.83 11.89 28.29
N THR A 373 29.82 11.69 29.60
CA THR A 373 30.30 12.68 30.58
C THR A 373 31.82 12.70 30.70
N SER A 374 32.55 12.16 29.71
CA SER A 374 34.01 12.10 29.66
C SER A 374 34.64 13.34 29.00
N GLY A 375 34.09 14.53 29.26
CA GLY A 375 34.79 15.80 29.04
C GLY A 375 35.73 16.10 30.20
N GLN A 376 37.00 15.74 30.07
CA GLN A 376 38.05 16.09 31.03
C GLN A 376 38.11 17.61 31.27
N PRO A 377 38.22 18.09 32.53
CA PRO A 377 38.68 19.46 32.77
C PRO A 377 40.18 19.53 32.45
N GLY A 378 40.53 20.46 31.56
CA GLY A 378 41.91 20.74 31.18
C GLY A 378 42.77 21.03 32.42
N THR A 379 43.91 20.34 32.48
CA THR A 379 45.00 20.63 33.40
C THR A 379 45.54 22.03 33.14
N ALA A 380 45.74 22.76 34.25
CA ALA A 380 46.39 24.06 34.34
C ALA A 380 47.83 24.07 33.80
#